data_AF-A0A1X4I935-F1
#
_entry.id   AF-A0A1X4I935-F1
#
_cell.length_a   1.000
_cell.length_b   1.000
_cell.length_c   1.000
_cell.angle_alpha   90.00
_cell.angle_beta   90.00
_cell.angle_gamma   90.00
#
_symmetry.space_group_name_H-M   'P 1'
#
loop_
_entity.id
_entity.type
_entity.pdbx_description
1 polymer ?
#
loop_
_entity_poly.entity_id
_entity_poly.type
_entity_poly.pdbx_seq_one_letter_code
_entity_poly.pdbx_strand_id
1 'polypeptide(L)'
;MPHVDPTRMVELALGNDVSPDDIGALRHIAVCERCREELSLMTRVVTAARSVEEPDLPADPPRRVWRRITRELAGTDGAAPPPPAVPLRGLAAVPAGSRHTNRSPGSRRRRHRLACGLLTGVLIVWWRSRKRSPRPSGPAADHPPV
;
A
#
# COMPACT_ATOMS: atom_id res chain seq x y z
N MET A 1 18.34 10.90 0.61
CA MET A 1 17.61 10.59 1.86
C MET A 1 17.35 9.09 1.90
N PRO A 2 17.41 8.45 3.09
CA PRO A 2 17.02 7.05 3.22
C PRO A 2 15.54 6.85 2.84
N HIS A 3 15.21 5.66 2.33
CA HIS A 3 13.83 5.25 2.10
C HIS A 3 13.09 5.06 3.44
N VAL A 4 11.76 5.04 3.41
CA VAL A 4 10.94 4.73 4.57
C VAL A 4 11.27 3.32 5.07
N ASP A 5 11.29 3.13 6.39
CA ASP A 5 11.50 1.83 7.01
C ASP A 5 10.43 0.81 6.56
N PRO A 6 10.81 -0.43 6.21
CA PRO A 6 9.85 -1.44 5.77
C PRO A 6 8.77 -1.78 6.80
N THR A 7 9.11 -1.83 8.09
CA THR A 7 8.14 -2.09 9.16
C THR A 7 7.10 -0.97 9.18
N ARG A 8 7.56 0.29 9.08
CA ARG A 8 6.67 1.44 9.01
C ARG A 8 5.79 1.43 7.75
N MET A 9 6.30 0.98 6.61
CA MET A 9 5.47 0.83 5.39
C MET A 9 4.37 -0.22 5.56
N VAL A 10 4.63 -1.31 6.29
CA VAL A 10 3.61 -2.33 6.59
C VAL A 10 2.52 -1.76 7.48
N GLU A 11 2.88 -1.00 8.52
CA GLU A 11 1.90 -0.36 9.42
C GLU A 11 0.98 0.60 8.65
N LEU A 12 1.53 1.39 7.73
CA LEU A 12 0.77 2.24 6.81
C LEU A 12 -0.15 1.41 5.89
N ALA A 13 0.34 0.29 5.34
CA ALA A 13 -0.44 -0.59 4.46
C ALA A 13 -1.61 -1.28 5.18
N LEU A 14 -1.42 -1.63 6.47
CA LEU A 14 -2.48 -2.16 7.32
C LEU A 14 -3.57 -1.12 7.60
N GLY A 15 -3.31 0.18 7.40
CA GLY A 15 -4.28 1.24 7.64
C GLY A 15 -4.59 1.40 9.13
N ASN A 16 -3.61 1.10 10.00
CA ASN A 16 -3.67 1.51 11.40
C ASN A 16 -3.68 3.05 11.44
N ASP A 17 -4.24 3.64 12.50
CA ASP A 17 -4.37 5.10 12.61
C ASP A 17 -3.04 5.81 12.31
N VAL A 18 -3.10 6.76 11.37
CA VAL A 18 -1.96 7.57 10.96
C VAL A 18 -1.56 8.44 12.13
N SER A 19 -0.37 8.20 12.68
CA SER A 19 0.22 9.01 13.74
C SER A 19 0.77 10.31 13.15
N PRO A 20 0.88 11.40 13.93
CA PRO A 20 1.65 12.58 13.52
C PRO A 20 3.07 12.26 13.01
N ASP A 21 3.68 11.19 13.51
CA ASP A 21 5.01 10.71 13.09
C ASP A 21 5.03 10.21 11.63
N ASP A 22 3.88 9.86 11.05
CA ASP A 22 3.75 9.40 9.66
C ASP A 22 3.85 10.51 8.63
N ILE A 23 3.63 11.76 9.02
CA ILE A 23 3.55 12.89 8.08
C ILE A 23 4.84 12.99 7.25
N GLY A 24 6.00 12.74 7.87
CA GLY A 24 7.29 12.71 7.18
C GLY A 24 7.41 11.55 6.18
N ALA A 25 6.99 10.35 6.58
CA ALA A 25 6.99 9.16 5.72
C ALA A 25 6.05 9.34 4.52
N LEU A 26 4.82 9.82 4.75
CA LEU A 26 3.83 10.07 3.71
C LEU A 26 4.31 11.14 2.71
N ARG A 27 4.96 12.20 3.20
CA ARG A 27 5.58 13.21 2.33
C ARG A 27 6.68 12.61 1.46
N HIS A 28 7.49 11.72 2.01
CA HIS A 28 8.52 11.01 1.23
C HIS A 28 7.90 10.09 0.17
N ILE A 29 6.89 9.30 0.55
CA ILE A 29 6.17 8.39 -0.37
C ILE A 29 5.53 9.17 -1.53
N ALA A 30 5.04 10.38 -1.28
CA ALA A 30 4.47 11.22 -2.32
C ALA A 30 5.48 11.56 -3.43
N VAL A 31 6.78 11.69 -3.10
CA VAL A 31 7.83 12.09 -4.04
C VAL A 31 8.75 10.95 -4.51
N CYS A 32 8.77 9.82 -3.79
CA CYS A 32 9.64 8.68 -4.11
C CYS A 32 8.86 7.54 -4.79
N GLU A 33 9.15 7.28 -6.07
CA GLU A 33 8.50 6.22 -6.84
C GLU A 33 8.63 4.85 -6.19
N ARG A 34 9.85 4.48 -5.77
CA ARG A 34 10.12 3.17 -5.16
C ARG A 34 9.30 2.94 -3.89
N CYS A 35 9.22 3.93 -3.01
CA CYS A 35 8.41 3.80 -1.79
C CYS A 35 6.91 3.73 -2.09
N ARG A 36 6.45 4.40 -3.16
CA ARG A 36 5.06 4.30 -3.61
C ARG A 36 4.73 2.93 -4.19
N GLU A 37 5.63 2.38 -5.01
CA GLU A 37 5.50 1.03 -5.55
C GLU A 37 5.47 -0.02 -4.44
N GLU A 38 6.38 0.07 -3.47
CA GLU A 38 6.45 -0.83 -2.33
C GLU A 38 5.17 -0.79 -1.48
N LEU A 39 4.70 0.42 -1.11
CA LEU A 39 3.45 0.57 -0.38
C LEU A 39 2.25 0.03 -1.16
N SER A 40 2.22 0.21 -2.48
CA SER A 40 1.15 -0.33 -3.34
C SER A 40 1.13 -1.86 -3.35
N LEU A 41 2.30 -2.51 -3.32
CA LEU A 41 2.43 -3.97 -3.25
C LEU A 41 1.88 -4.48 -1.92
N MET A 42 2.31 -3.87 -0.80
CA MET A 42 1.84 -4.25 0.53
C MET A 42 0.32 -4.04 0.68
N THR A 43 -0.19 -2.91 0.19
CA THR A 43 -1.63 -2.61 0.21
C THR A 43 -2.42 -3.64 -0.57
N ARG A 44 -1.93 -4.11 -1.73
CA ARG A 44 -2.59 -5.19 -2.49
C ARG A 44 -2.68 -6.49 -1.70
N VAL A 45 -1.62 -6.87 -0.99
CA VAL A 45 -1.62 -8.08 -0.15
C VAL A 45 -2.63 -7.93 0.99
N VAL A 46 -2.65 -6.79 1.66
CA VAL A 46 -3.62 -6.50 2.75
C VAL A 46 -5.05 -6.55 2.22
N THR A 47 -5.32 -5.94 1.07
CA THR A 47 -6.65 -5.98 0.43
C THR A 47 -7.06 -7.42 0.08
N ALA A 48 -6.16 -8.21 -0.49
CA ALA A 48 -6.43 -9.62 -0.81
C ALA A 48 -6.70 -10.46 0.45
N ALA A 49 -5.95 -10.22 1.53
CA ALA A 49 -6.17 -10.91 2.81
C ALA A 49 -7.54 -10.53 3.43
N ARG A 50 -7.96 -9.28 3.29
CA ARG A 50 -9.25 -8.79 3.79
C ARG A 50 -10.45 -9.25 2.96
N SER A 51 -10.23 -9.64 1.71
CA SER A 51 -11.29 -10.16 0.84
C SER A 51 -11.51 -11.67 0.96
N VAL A 52 -10.80 -12.34 1.86
CA VAL A 52 -10.98 -13.78 2.13
C VAL A 52 -12.36 -14.02 2.73
N GLU A 53 -13.13 -14.91 2.12
CA GLU A 53 -14.45 -15.34 2.60
C GLU A 53 -14.39 -16.73 3.24
N GLU A 54 -15.47 -17.15 3.91
CA GLU A 54 -15.55 -18.48 4.55
C GLU A 54 -15.14 -19.65 3.62
N PRO A 55 -15.53 -19.68 2.32
CA PRO A 55 -15.13 -20.75 1.41
C PRO A 55 -13.63 -20.78 1.09
N ASP A 56 -12.91 -19.67 1.26
CA ASP A 56 -11.48 -19.57 1.03
C ASP A 56 -10.67 -20.09 2.23
N LEU A 57 -11.32 -20.28 3.38
CA LEU A 57 -10.68 -20.77 4.59
C LEU A 57 -10.37 -22.27 4.47
N PRO A 58 -9.21 -22.72 4.99
CA PRO A 58 -8.93 -24.14 5.07
C PRO A 58 -9.96 -24.84 5.96
N ALA A 59 -10.24 -26.10 5.67
CA ALA A 59 -11.11 -26.91 6.51
C ALA A 59 -10.60 -26.98 7.95
N ASP A 60 -11.54 -26.96 8.90
CA ASP A 60 -11.22 -26.98 10.32
C ASP A 60 -10.37 -28.21 10.69
N PRO A 61 -9.23 -28.01 11.38
CA PRO A 61 -8.37 -29.13 11.73
C PRO A 61 -9.08 -30.07 12.72
N PRO A 62 -8.86 -31.40 12.63
CA PRO A 62 -9.54 -32.35 13.51
C PRO A 62 -9.25 -32.12 15.00
N ARG A 63 -10.26 -32.32 15.86
CA ARG A 63 -10.15 -32.09 17.34
C ARG A 63 -8.93 -32.71 18.02
N ARG A 64 -8.42 -33.85 17.50
CA ARG A 64 -7.22 -34.51 18.02
C ARG A 64 -5.97 -33.64 17.93
N VAL A 65 -5.87 -32.79 16.90
CA VAL A 65 -4.74 -31.88 16.68
C VAL A 65 -4.74 -30.81 17.77
N TRP A 66 -5.88 -30.14 17.97
CA TRP A 66 -6.02 -29.14 19.03
C TRP A 66 -5.77 -29.73 20.42
N ARG A 67 -6.38 -30.90 20.73
CA ARG A 67 -6.15 -31.57 22.02
C ARG A 67 -4.68 -31.90 22.29
N ARG A 68 -3.93 -32.23 21.23
CA ARG A 68 -2.49 -32.49 21.34
C ARG A 68 -1.72 -31.19 21.62
N ILE A 69 -1.96 -30.13 20.86
CA ILE A 69 -1.33 -28.81 21.05
C ILE A 69 -1.59 -28.30 22.48
N THR A 70 -2.83 -28.34 22.94
CA THR A 70 -3.18 -27.90 24.30
C THR A 70 -2.44 -28.70 25.37
N ARG A 71 -2.29 -30.02 25.19
CA ARG A 71 -1.55 -30.87 26.14
C ARG A 71 -0.06 -30.56 26.12
N GLU A 72 0.53 -30.37 24.95
CA GLU A 72 1.95 -30.04 24.82
C GLU A 72 2.25 -28.69 25.49
N LEU A 73 1.43 -27.66 25.25
CA LEU A 73 1.54 -26.35 25.89
C LEU A 73 1.34 -26.41 27.41
N ALA A 74 0.35 -27.17 27.90
CA ALA A 74 0.13 -27.36 29.33
C ALA A 74 1.25 -28.16 30.02
N GLY A 75 1.92 -29.04 29.27
CA GLY A 75 3.08 -29.79 29.76
C GLY A 75 4.38 -29.00 29.74
N THR A 76 4.40 -27.78 29.18
CA THR A 76 5.63 -26.98 29.05
C THR A 76 5.93 -26.09 30.27
N ASP A 77 5.09 -26.09 31.31
CA ASP A 77 5.39 -25.45 32.60
C ASP A 77 6.57 -26.09 33.34
N GLY A 78 7.04 -27.25 32.89
CA GLY A 78 8.30 -27.87 33.28
C GLY A 78 9.28 -27.92 32.11
N ALA A 79 9.60 -26.77 31.51
CA ALA A 79 10.51 -26.69 30.37
C ALA A 79 11.84 -27.41 30.66
N ALA A 80 12.03 -28.58 30.04
CA ALA A 80 13.34 -29.17 29.93
C ALA A 80 14.24 -28.17 29.17
N PRO A 81 15.53 -28.04 29.56
CA PRO A 81 16.46 -27.15 28.88
C PRO A 81 16.43 -27.37 27.36
N PRO A 82 16.57 -26.31 26.54
CA PRO A 82 16.67 -26.50 25.11
C PRO A 82 17.78 -27.53 24.83
N PRO A 83 17.54 -28.53 23.96
CA PRO A 83 18.58 -29.48 23.62
C PRO A 83 19.81 -28.71 23.14
N PRO A 84 21.03 -29.14 23.50
CA PRO A 84 22.24 -28.48 23.04
C PRO A 84 22.17 -28.39 21.53
N ALA A 85 22.37 -27.18 20.99
CA ALA A 85 22.34 -26.94 19.55
C ALA A 85 23.35 -27.90 18.89
N VAL A 86 22.83 -28.98 18.30
CA VAL A 86 23.64 -29.90 17.52
C VAL A 86 24.03 -29.09 16.28
N PRO A 87 25.34 -28.84 16.04
CA PRO A 87 25.75 -28.21 14.81
C PRO A 87 25.17 -29.04 13.67
N LEU A 88 24.48 -28.39 12.73
CA LEU A 88 23.93 -29.03 11.55
C LEU A 88 25.08 -29.54 10.67
N ARG A 89 25.75 -30.63 11.09
CA ARG A 89 26.78 -31.31 10.31
C ARG A 89 26.07 -32.05 9.20
N GLY A 90 26.12 -31.50 8.00
CA GLY A 90 25.83 -32.26 6.78
C GLY A 90 24.82 -31.66 5.82
N LEU A 91 24.24 -30.49 6.09
CA LEU A 91 23.88 -29.64 4.95
C LEU A 91 25.16 -28.92 4.57
N ALA A 92 25.96 -29.57 3.72
CA ALA A 92 26.91 -28.84 2.90
C ALA A 92 26.09 -27.71 2.27
N ALA A 93 26.33 -26.48 2.73
CA ALA A 93 25.78 -25.30 2.10
C ALA A 93 26.16 -25.46 0.63
N VAL A 94 25.16 -25.69 -0.23
CA VAL A 94 25.34 -25.50 -1.66
C VAL A 94 25.93 -24.10 -1.73
N PRO A 95 27.19 -23.92 -2.17
CA PRO A 95 27.72 -22.59 -2.31
C PRO A 95 26.71 -21.90 -3.21
N ALA A 96 26.06 -20.86 -2.69
CA ALA A 96 25.25 -19.95 -3.46
C ALA A 96 26.23 -19.32 -4.44
N GLY A 97 26.47 -20.02 -5.53
CA GLY A 97 27.38 -19.64 -6.59
C GLY A 97 26.90 -18.28 -7.02
N SER A 98 27.76 -17.31 -6.75
CA SER A 98 27.72 -15.94 -7.23
C SER A 98 27.56 -15.95 -8.74
N ARG A 99 26.30 -16.03 -9.18
CA ARG A 99 25.87 -15.67 -10.52
C ARG A 99 24.70 -14.71 -10.42
N HIS A 100 24.91 -13.62 -9.69
CA HIS A 100 24.35 -12.35 -10.13
C HIS A 100 25.25 -11.82 -11.25
N THR A 101 25.14 -12.46 -12.42
CA THR A 101 25.46 -11.74 -13.65
C THR A 101 24.43 -10.63 -13.72
N ASN A 102 24.93 -9.42 -13.49
CA ASN A 102 24.28 -8.17 -13.78
C ASN A 102 23.87 -8.17 -15.27
N ARG A 103 22.68 -8.71 -15.55
CA ARG A 103 22.09 -8.68 -16.88
C ARG A 103 20.97 -7.67 -16.82
N SER A 104 21.36 -6.40 -16.90
CA SER A 104 20.48 -5.33 -17.32
C SER A 104 19.74 -5.74 -18.60
N PRO A 105 18.41 -5.77 -18.62
CA PRO A 105 17.66 -5.37 -19.79
C PRO A 105 17.48 -3.85 -19.64
N GLY A 106 18.31 -3.04 -20.31
CA GLY A 106 17.93 -2.69 -21.67
C GLY A 106 16.60 -1.95 -21.65
N SER A 107 16.65 -0.70 -21.22
CA SER A 107 15.74 0.41 -21.53
C SER A 107 14.67 0.11 -22.60
N ARG A 108 13.56 -0.55 -22.23
CA ARG A 108 12.34 -0.50 -23.04
C ARG A 108 11.45 0.64 -22.54
N ARG A 109 11.84 1.82 -23.01
CA ARG A 109 11.10 3.07 -23.01
C ARG A 109 9.72 2.85 -23.64
N ARG A 110 8.74 2.35 -22.87
CA ARG A 110 7.35 2.25 -23.34
C ARG A 110 6.70 3.62 -23.18
N ARG A 111 6.95 4.48 -24.17
CA ARG A 111 6.18 5.69 -24.41
C ARG A 111 4.73 5.27 -24.69
N HIS A 112 3.86 5.33 -23.69
CA HIS A 112 2.43 5.44 -23.93
C HIS A 112 2.06 6.93 -23.93
N ARG A 113 2.15 7.51 -25.12
CA ARG A 113 1.30 8.64 -25.49
C ARG A 113 -0.11 8.08 -25.60
N LEU A 114 -1.01 8.52 -24.74
CA LEU A 114 -2.41 8.73 -25.07
C LEU A 114 -2.93 9.83 -24.15
N ALA A 115 -2.94 11.04 -24.71
CA ALA A 115 -3.80 12.11 -24.28
C ALA A 115 -5.25 11.73 -24.64
N CYS A 116 -6.18 11.96 -23.70
CA CYS A 116 -7.57 12.41 -23.89
C CYS A 116 -8.39 12.08 -22.63
N GLY A 117 -8.37 12.99 -21.66
CA GLY A 117 -9.23 12.93 -20.47
C GLY A 117 -9.47 14.28 -19.78
N LEU A 118 -9.01 15.40 -20.37
CA LEU A 118 -9.13 16.73 -19.76
C LEU A 118 -10.13 17.67 -20.49
N LEU A 119 -10.85 17.18 -21.49
CA LEU A 119 -11.86 18.00 -22.18
C LEU A 119 -13.27 17.92 -21.56
N THR A 120 -13.58 16.91 -20.75
CA THR A 120 -14.89 16.79 -20.09
C THR A 120 -15.00 17.60 -18.79
N GLY A 121 -13.93 17.68 -17.99
CA GLY A 121 -13.95 18.41 -16.71
C GLY A 121 -14.10 19.94 -16.85
N VAL A 122 -13.42 20.53 -17.84
CA VAL A 122 -13.44 21.99 -18.07
C VAL A 122 -14.80 22.47 -18.59
N LEU A 123 -15.47 21.67 -19.43
CA LEU A 123 -16.82 21.98 -19.96
C LEU A 123 -17.89 22.00 -18.86
N ILE A 124 -17.82 21.10 -17.87
CA ILE A 124 -18.81 21.02 -16.77
C ILE A 124 -18.70 22.22 -15.81
N VAL A 125 -17.47 22.65 -15.49
CA VAL A 125 -17.23 23.81 -14.61
C VAL A 125 -17.62 25.12 -15.31
N TRP A 126 -17.29 25.26 -16.59
CA TRP A 126 -17.64 26.47 -17.37
C TRP A 126 -19.14 26.61 -17.64
N TRP A 127 -19.88 25.49 -17.79
CA TRP A 127 -21.34 25.55 -17.95
C TRP A 127 -22.07 25.91 -16.65
N ARG A 128 -21.54 25.53 -15.47
CA ARG A 128 -22.12 25.92 -14.17
C ARG A 128 -21.89 27.39 -13.82
N SER A 129 -20.79 28.00 -14.27
CA SER A 129 -20.52 29.43 -13.98
C SER A 129 -21.40 30.38 -14.80
N ARG A 130 -21.71 30.05 -16.06
CA ARG A 130 -22.56 30.89 -16.93
C ARG A 130 -24.01 31.05 -16.46
N LYS A 131 -24.58 30.07 -15.75
CA LYS A 131 -25.96 30.16 -15.24
C LYS A 131 -26.11 31.01 -13.99
N ARG A 132 -25.00 31.49 -13.40
CA ARG A 132 -25.01 32.25 -12.14
C ARG A 132 -24.75 33.75 -12.30
N SER A 133 -24.61 34.28 -13.51
CA SER A 133 -24.52 35.73 -13.69
C SER A 133 -25.90 36.37 -13.41
N PRO A 134 -26.05 37.15 -12.33
CA PRO A 134 -27.25 37.92 -12.06
C PRO A 134 -27.30 39.11 -13.03
N ARG A 135 -28.51 39.53 -13.40
CA ARG A 135 -28.77 40.76 -14.17
C ARG A 135 -28.05 41.95 -13.50
N PRO A 136 -27.21 42.72 -14.23
CA PRO A 136 -26.75 44.00 -13.73
C PRO A 136 -27.93 44.98 -13.68
N SER A 137 -28.20 45.48 -12.48
CA SER A 137 -29.09 46.59 -12.18
C SER A 137 -28.73 47.80 -13.06
N GLY A 138 -29.72 48.33 -13.77
CA GLY A 138 -29.56 49.51 -14.60
C GLY A 138 -29.31 50.78 -13.74
N PRO A 139 -28.47 51.72 -14.19
CA PRO A 139 -28.41 53.04 -13.58
C PRO A 139 -29.59 53.90 -14.03
N ALA A 140 -30.26 54.47 -13.04
CA ALA A 140 -31.25 55.52 -13.17
C ALA A 140 -30.59 56.84 -13.62
N ALA A 141 -31.31 57.54 -14.50
CA ALA A 141 -31.46 58.99 -14.68
C ALA A 141 -30.24 59.92 -14.53
N ASP A 142 -29.99 60.72 -15.58
CA ASP A 142 -30.13 62.18 -15.47
C ASP A 142 -30.15 62.84 -16.86
N HIS A 143 -31.27 63.47 -17.20
CA HIS A 143 -31.42 64.43 -18.30
C HIS A 143 -32.02 65.72 -17.70
N PRO A 144 -31.41 66.90 -17.90
CA PRO A 144 -32.05 68.17 -17.56
C PRO A 144 -32.93 68.68 -18.72
N PRO A 145 -34.04 69.39 -18.44
CA PRO A 145 -34.91 69.98 -19.45
C PRO A 145 -34.39 71.35 -19.95
N VAL A 146 -34.86 71.69 -21.15
CA VAL A 146 -34.72 72.96 -21.89
C VAL A 146 -35.52 74.08 -21.23
#